data_AF-A0A959UE24-F1
#
_entry.id   AF-A0A959UE24-F1
#
_cell.length_a   1.000
_cell.length_b   1.000
_cell.length_c   1.000
_cell.angle_alpha   90.00
_cell.angle_beta   90.00
_cell.angle_gamma   90.00
#
_symmetry.space_group_name_H-M   'P 1'
#
loop_
_entity.id
_entity.type
_entity.pdbx_description
1 polymer ?
#
loop_
_entity_poly.entity_id
_entity_poly.type
_entity_poly.pdbx_seq_one_letter_code
_entity_poly.pdbx_strand_id
1 'polypeptide(L)'
;MKFQIKLSVFGFLAFLTLLLFSMHSCKKLDLVRIAAVTQPSAEIINDNEVMVTAEIIDLGEENTLSEHGFCWVVDGTPTINDNVSFLGSRSTGGTFEYLITGITAGSNYSVRAFVESESEIIYGNPATFNTTGGNPELPLVTTGAISGITETTATISGNVTNEGADIVTARGICYGTNPSPAISGPHTANGTGTGTFSAQLINLQNNTKYYVRAYAVNSHGIAYGQEKNFTTGSVNPSAVWLHYDDGINSTSIGFTQTQTDFDIAIRFTSTDLIDYDGFNITKVRFYVAGTAPVAYDVSVTWWTGSAPDFVFDEFVASPAINNWTTYNPSYIHQIDASEELWVGLWIVGAPAGTYPAGVDEGPAVSYFGDLISTDDGETWDALSIANPDLDYNWNLQVYVTNEKGMEIPLKTYSSRRTSHKPISSNINDNMPSAKPHK
;
A
#
# COMPACT_ATOMS: atom_id res chain seq x y z
N MET A 1 -1.20 -123.66 18.13
CA MET A 1 -1.13 -123.68 19.61
C MET A 1 -1.77 -122.39 20.11
N LYS A 2 -2.90 -122.50 20.83
CA LYS A 2 -3.62 -121.38 21.45
C LYS A 2 -2.67 -120.61 22.37
N PHE A 3 -2.62 -119.29 22.29
CA PHE A 3 -2.23 -118.47 23.43
C PHE A 3 -3.27 -117.38 23.68
N GLN A 4 -3.96 -117.56 24.80
CA GLN A 4 -4.86 -116.59 25.39
C GLN A 4 -4.07 -115.38 25.87
N ILE A 5 -4.55 -114.18 25.55
CA ILE A 5 -4.18 -112.97 26.28
C ILE A 5 -5.16 -112.87 27.45
N LYS A 6 -4.74 -113.38 28.62
CA LYS A 6 -5.34 -113.02 29.91
C LYS A 6 -4.93 -111.57 30.20
N LEU A 7 -5.83 -110.64 29.96
CA LEU A 7 -5.67 -109.28 30.46
C LEU A 7 -5.83 -109.33 31.98
N SER A 8 -4.72 -109.17 32.71
CA SER A 8 -4.72 -109.13 34.17
C SER A 8 -5.32 -107.81 34.64
N VAL A 9 -6.00 -107.83 35.78
CA VAL A 9 -6.55 -106.63 36.44
C VAL A 9 -5.46 -105.56 36.68
N PHE A 10 -4.19 -105.95 36.72
CA PHE A 10 -3.02 -105.06 36.80
C PHE A 10 -2.79 -104.23 35.53
N GLY A 11 -3.10 -104.75 34.34
CA GLY A 11 -2.99 -104.03 33.07
C GLY A 11 -4.06 -102.95 32.90
N PHE A 12 -5.26 -103.16 33.43
CA PHE A 12 -6.33 -102.17 33.42
C PHE A 12 -6.07 -101.02 34.40
N LEU A 13 -5.46 -101.31 35.56
CA LEU A 13 -5.07 -100.29 36.53
C LEU A 13 -3.89 -99.44 36.02
N ALA A 14 -2.91 -100.06 35.34
CA ALA A 14 -1.80 -99.35 34.69
C ALA A 14 -2.27 -98.45 33.53
N PHE A 15 -3.28 -98.87 32.76
CA PHE A 15 -3.88 -98.08 31.68
C PHE A 15 -4.74 -96.93 32.23
N LEU A 16 -5.44 -97.14 33.35
CA LEU A 16 -6.21 -96.08 34.03
C LEU A 16 -5.30 -95.04 34.70
N THR A 17 -4.14 -95.45 35.25
CA THR A 17 -3.13 -94.50 35.76
C THR A 17 -2.43 -93.73 34.65
N LEU A 18 -2.21 -94.32 33.47
CA LEU A 18 -1.64 -93.61 32.32
C LEU A 18 -2.64 -92.62 31.69
N LEU A 19 -3.95 -92.92 31.73
CA LEU A 19 -5.02 -91.99 31.34
C LEU A 19 -5.23 -90.86 32.39
N LEU A 20 -4.99 -91.13 33.67
CA LEU A 20 -5.03 -90.11 34.74
C LEU A 20 -3.81 -89.18 34.72
N PHE A 21 -2.65 -89.65 34.26
CA PHE A 21 -1.46 -88.82 34.02
C PHE A 21 -1.55 -88.00 32.73
N SER A 22 -2.34 -88.42 31.73
CA SER A 22 -2.53 -87.61 30.51
C SER A 22 -3.58 -86.49 30.65
N MET A 23 -4.40 -86.50 31.71
CA MET A 23 -5.35 -85.41 32.00
C MET A 23 -4.78 -84.30 32.91
N HIS A 24 -3.55 -84.42 33.41
CA HIS A 24 -2.93 -83.41 34.29
C HIS A 24 -1.93 -82.46 33.60
N SER A 25 -1.76 -82.55 32.27
CA SER A 25 -0.90 -81.62 31.52
C SER A 25 -1.64 -80.84 30.43
N CYS A 26 -2.95 -80.68 30.56
CA CYS A 26 -3.62 -79.58 29.89
C CYS A 26 -3.59 -78.39 30.86
N LYS A 27 -2.45 -77.69 30.93
CA LYS A 27 -2.48 -76.31 31.46
C LYS A 27 -3.45 -75.58 30.54
N LYS A 28 -4.57 -75.11 31.11
CA LYS A 28 -5.46 -74.18 30.43
C LYS A 28 -4.57 -73.08 29.86
N LEU A 29 -4.60 -72.91 28.55
CA LEU A 29 -3.94 -71.79 27.91
C LEU A 29 -4.77 -70.57 28.30
N ASP A 30 -4.47 -69.98 29.46
CA ASP A 30 -5.03 -68.70 29.86
C ASP A 30 -4.40 -67.65 28.95
N LEU A 31 -5.06 -67.42 27.81
CA LEU A 31 -4.75 -66.32 26.92
C LEU A 31 -5.13 -65.04 27.66
N VAL A 32 -4.12 -64.31 28.13
CA VAL A 32 -4.30 -62.99 28.73
C VAL A 32 -4.83 -62.04 27.66
N ARG A 33 -6.02 -61.48 27.88
CA ARG A 33 -6.57 -60.43 27.00
C ARG A 33 -5.90 -59.10 27.31
N ILE A 34 -5.00 -58.67 26.44
CA ILE A 34 -4.26 -57.42 26.59
C ILE A 34 -5.04 -56.27 25.95
N ALA A 35 -5.01 -55.10 26.56
CA ALA A 35 -5.60 -53.90 25.98
C ALA A 35 -4.92 -53.53 24.65
N ALA A 36 -5.66 -52.90 23.75
CA ALA A 36 -5.17 -52.60 22.41
C ALA A 36 -5.64 -51.21 21.95
N VAL A 37 -4.74 -50.49 21.31
CA VAL A 37 -4.97 -49.16 20.75
C VAL A 37 -4.39 -49.09 19.33
N THR A 38 -5.06 -48.39 18.43
CA THR A 38 -4.63 -48.27 17.02
C THR A 38 -3.34 -47.47 16.87
N GLN A 39 -2.73 -47.58 15.69
CA GLN A 39 -1.83 -46.55 15.19
C GLN A 39 -2.62 -45.23 15.07
N PRO A 40 -2.11 -44.11 15.57
CA PRO A 40 -2.79 -42.83 15.43
C PRO A 40 -2.72 -42.31 13.98
N SER A 41 -3.72 -41.54 13.56
CA SER A 41 -3.62 -40.65 12.39
C SER A 41 -3.25 -39.23 12.83
N ALA A 42 -2.58 -38.48 11.95
CA ALA A 42 -2.19 -37.09 12.20
C ALA A 42 -2.66 -36.19 11.06
N GLU A 43 -3.40 -35.13 11.39
CA GLU A 43 -3.86 -34.09 10.47
C GLU A 43 -3.22 -32.76 10.86
N ILE A 44 -2.39 -32.21 9.97
CA ILE A 44 -1.70 -30.94 10.21
C ILE A 44 -2.71 -29.81 10.11
N ILE A 45 -2.86 -29.03 11.18
CA ILE A 45 -3.77 -27.89 11.23
C ILE A 45 -3.03 -26.63 10.77
N ASN A 46 -1.80 -26.42 11.23
CA ASN A 46 -0.88 -25.38 10.81
C ASN A 46 0.57 -25.74 11.21
N ASP A 47 1.52 -24.83 10.98
CA ASP A 47 2.95 -25.06 11.21
C ASP A 47 3.35 -25.32 12.68
N ASN A 48 2.45 -25.10 13.64
CA ASN A 48 2.68 -25.31 15.08
C ASN A 48 1.62 -26.22 15.74
N GLU A 49 0.68 -26.76 14.98
CA GLU A 49 -0.44 -27.53 15.52
C GLU A 49 -0.81 -28.74 14.64
N VAL A 50 -1.02 -29.89 15.28
CA VAL A 50 -1.46 -31.13 14.62
C VAL A 50 -2.54 -31.80 15.46
N MET A 51 -3.63 -32.21 14.81
CA MET A 51 -4.66 -33.03 15.42
C MET A 51 -4.27 -34.50 15.28
N VAL A 52 -4.21 -35.23 16.39
CA VAL A 52 -3.98 -36.68 16.38
C VAL A 52 -5.21 -37.43 16.85
N THR A 53 -5.52 -38.55 16.18
CA THR A 53 -6.70 -39.36 16.45
C THR A 53 -6.32 -40.83 16.55
N ALA A 54 -6.84 -41.55 17.54
CA ALA A 54 -6.66 -42.99 17.70
C ALA A 54 -7.93 -43.64 18.28
N GLU A 55 -7.97 -44.97 18.28
CA GLU A 55 -9.08 -45.76 18.79
C GLU A 55 -8.59 -46.84 19.76
N ILE A 56 -9.26 -46.92 20.90
CA ILE A 56 -9.10 -48.04 21.85
C ILE A 56 -9.94 -49.20 21.32
N ILE A 57 -9.27 -50.25 20.85
CA ILE A 57 -9.89 -51.46 20.28
C ILE A 57 -10.30 -52.43 21.39
N ASP A 58 -9.49 -52.50 22.45
CA ASP A 58 -9.69 -53.45 23.55
C ASP A 58 -9.22 -52.83 24.88
N LEU A 59 -9.99 -53.05 25.96
CA LEU A 59 -9.69 -52.58 27.32
C LEU A 59 -8.89 -53.60 28.16
N GLY A 60 -8.62 -54.78 27.61
CA GLY A 60 -7.99 -55.88 28.33
C GLY A 60 -8.95 -56.61 29.28
N GLU A 61 -8.42 -57.46 30.16
CA GLU A 61 -9.22 -58.26 31.11
C GLU A 61 -9.95 -57.40 32.14
N GLU A 62 -9.33 -56.33 32.62
CA GLU A 62 -9.88 -55.45 33.66
C GLU A 62 -11.08 -54.62 33.17
N ASN A 63 -11.30 -54.54 31.85
CA ASN A 63 -12.32 -53.68 31.23
C ASN A 63 -12.27 -52.21 31.66
N THR A 64 -11.14 -51.78 32.22
CA THR A 64 -10.85 -50.41 32.62
C THR A 64 -9.38 -50.11 32.37
N LEU A 65 -9.10 -48.91 31.91
CA LEU A 65 -7.77 -48.35 31.72
C LEU A 65 -7.60 -47.21 32.71
N SER A 66 -6.46 -47.17 33.42
CA SER A 66 -6.13 -46.10 34.36
C SER A 66 -5.84 -44.79 33.62
N GLU A 67 -5.31 -44.86 32.40
CA GLU A 67 -4.91 -43.70 31.62
C GLU A 67 -4.92 -44.00 30.11
N HIS A 68 -5.10 -42.98 29.27
CA HIS A 68 -4.92 -43.06 27.82
C HIS A 68 -4.45 -41.71 27.26
N GLY A 69 -3.75 -41.74 26.15
CA GLY A 69 -3.32 -40.50 25.50
C GLY A 69 -2.37 -40.72 24.35
N PHE A 70 -1.55 -39.70 24.08
CA PHE A 70 -0.56 -39.72 23.01
C PHE A 70 0.82 -39.34 23.55
N CYS A 71 1.87 -39.91 22.99
CA CYS A 71 3.24 -39.46 23.19
C CYS A 71 3.92 -39.19 21.85
N TRP A 72 4.81 -38.19 21.80
CA TRP A 72 5.47 -37.76 20.56
C TRP A 72 6.90 -37.26 20.78
N VAL A 73 7.73 -37.46 19.76
CA VAL A 73 9.15 -37.04 19.74
C VAL A 73 9.57 -36.71 18.31
N VAL A 74 10.57 -35.82 18.17
CA VAL A 74 11.28 -35.61 16.91
C VAL A 74 12.27 -36.77 16.74
N ASP A 75 12.26 -37.42 15.57
CA ASP A 75 13.19 -38.49 15.21
C ASP A 75 13.35 -39.59 16.29
N GLY A 76 12.35 -40.46 16.44
CA GLY A 76 12.45 -41.56 17.41
C GLY A 76 11.20 -42.43 17.51
N THR A 77 11.16 -43.29 18.52
CA THR A 77 9.97 -44.06 18.91
C THR A 77 9.45 -43.50 20.23
N PRO A 78 8.30 -42.80 20.23
CA PRO A 78 7.78 -42.15 21.42
C PRO A 78 7.43 -43.11 22.56
N THR A 79 7.61 -42.62 23.78
CA THR A 79 7.20 -43.23 25.05
C THR A 79 6.59 -42.16 25.96
N ILE A 80 5.97 -42.55 27.07
CA ILE A 80 5.43 -41.58 28.05
C ILE A 80 6.50 -40.70 28.73
N ASN A 81 7.79 -40.98 28.55
CA ASN A 81 8.89 -40.16 29.07
C ASN A 81 9.29 -39.02 28.12
N ASP A 82 8.74 -38.99 26.91
CA ASP A 82 8.92 -37.91 25.94
C ASP A 82 7.85 -36.83 26.15
N ASN A 83 7.43 -36.13 25.09
CA ASN A 83 6.24 -35.30 25.18
C ASN A 83 5.00 -36.20 25.24
N VAL A 84 4.08 -35.92 26.15
CA VAL A 84 2.96 -36.81 26.44
C VAL A 84 1.69 -36.02 26.81
N SER A 85 0.54 -36.54 26.42
CA SER A 85 -0.77 -36.13 26.90
C SER A 85 -1.40 -37.25 27.72
N PHE A 86 -2.06 -36.87 28.81
CA PHE A 86 -2.83 -37.76 29.68
C PHE A 86 -4.29 -37.30 29.64
N LEU A 87 -5.18 -38.16 29.12
CA LEU A 87 -6.60 -37.85 28.87
C LEU A 87 -7.54 -38.51 29.90
N GLY A 88 -6.98 -39.23 30.87
CA GLY A 88 -7.64 -39.84 32.01
C GLY A 88 -8.03 -41.31 31.80
N SER A 89 -8.76 -41.86 32.76
CA SER A 89 -9.22 -43.25 32.74
C SER A 89 -10.33 -43.52 31.72
N ARG A 90 -10.44 -44.76 31.22
CA ARG A 90 -11.52 -45.22 30.32
C ARG A 90 -12.10 -46.56 30.76
N SER A 91 -13.41 -46.71 30.66
CA SER A 91 -14.12 -48.00 30.88
C SER A 91 -14.90 -48.48 29.65
N THR A 92 -14.69 -47.82 28.51
CA THR A 92 -15.28 -48.15 27.20
C THR A 92 -14.22 -47.92 26.12
N GLY A 93 -14.22 -48.76 25.08
CA GLY A 93 -13.41 -48.52 23.88
C GLY A 93 -13.91 -47.32 23.06
N GLY A 94 -13.28 -47.10 21.91
CA GLY A 94 -13.67 -46.06 20.94
C GLY A 94 -12.61 -44.99 20.69
N THR A 95 -12.97 -44.02 19.87
CA THR A 95 -12.08 -42.98 19.36
C THR A 95 -11.77 -41.91 20.40
N PHE A 96 -10.55 -41.39 20.36
CA PHE A 96 -10.11 -40.22 21.11
C PHE A 96 -9.13 -39.40 20.28
N GLU A 97 -9.05 -38.10 20.59
CA GLU A 97 -8.26 -37.12 19.86
C GLU A 97 -7.52 -36.18 20.80
N TYR A 98 -6.45 -35.57 20.30
CA TYR A 98 -5.69 -34.56 21.02
C TYR A 98 -5.06 -33.56 20.05
N LEU A 99 -5.17 -32.27 20.36
CA LEU A 99 -4.48 -31.21 19.63
C LEU A 99 -3.08 -31.03 20.22
N ILE A 100 -2.06 -31.45 19.49
CA ILE A 100 -0.67 -31.19 19.86
C ILE A 100 -0.31 -29.79 19.37
N THR A 101 0.06 -28.90 20.29
CA THR A 101 0.52 -27.54 20.00
C THR A 101 2.02 -27.39 20.31
N GLY A 102 2.69 -26.40 19.73
CA GLY A 102 4.10 -26.12 20.07
C GLY A 102 5.10 -27.02 19.32
N ILE A 103 4.67 -27.65 18.22
CA ILE A 103 5.56 -28.45 17.36
C ILE A 103 6.39 -27.52 16.48
N THR A 104 7.62 -27.94 16.17
CA THR A 104 8.55 -27.15 15.37
C THR A 104 8.32 -27.42 13.88
N ALA A 105 8.06 -26.38 13.10
CA ALA A 105 7.94 -26.45 11.65
C ALA A 105 9.17 -27.07 10.97
N GLY A 106 8.98 -27.74 9.83
CA GLY A 106 10.05 -28.43 9.09
C GLY A 106 10.65 -29.65 9.79
N SER A 107 10.04 -30.12 10.87
CA SER A 107 10.47 -31.31 11.63
C SER A 107 9.62 -32.54 11.32
N ASN A 108 10.26 -33.71 11.38
CA ASN A 108 9.62 -35.02 11.28
C ASN A 108 9.31 -35.53 12.69
N TYR A 109 8.03 -35.66 13.01
CA TYR A 109 7.56 -36.15 14.29
C TYR A 109 7.07 -37.58 14.17
N SER A 110 7.42 -38.39 15.17
CA SER A 110 6.75 -39.66 15.46
C SER A 110 5.75 -39.46 16.59
N VAL A 111 4.57 -40.09 16.48
CA VAL A 111 3.53 -40.10 17.52
C VAL A 111 3.00 -41.51 17.75
N ARG A 112 2.70 -41.85 19.00
CA ARG A 112 2.02 -43.09 19.40
C ARG A 112 0.83 -42.77 20.28
N ALA A 113 -0.25 -43.50 20.09
CA ALA A 113 -1.29 -43.62 21.09
C ALA A 113 -0.85 -44.63 22.16
N PHE A 114 -1.22 -44.40 23.41
CA PHE A 114 -0.99 -45.33 24.51
C PHE A 114 -2.23 -45.49 25.38
N VAL A 115 -2.30 -46.63 26.05
CA VAL A 115 -3.25 -46.95 27.11
C VAL A 115 -2.50 -47.58 28.26
N GLU A 116 -2.91 -47.26 29.49
CA GLU A 116 -2.34 -47.85 30.71
C GLU A 116 -3.39 -48.72 31.39
N SER A 117 -3.03 -49.97 31.65
CA SER A 117 -3.73 -50.84 32.58
C SER A 117 -3.05 -50.76 33.96
N GLU A 118 -3.64 -51.35 35.00
CA GLU A 118 -3.04 -51.35 36.34
C GLU A 118 -1.63 -51.99 36.40
N SER A 119 -1.26 -52.78 35.39
CA SER A 119 0.00 -53.54 35.36
C SER A 119 0.99 -53.10 34.30
N GLU A 120 0.56 -52.43 33.23
CA GLU A 120 1.44 -52.10 32.10
C GLU A 120 0.92 -50.96 31.22
N ILE A 121 1.85 -50.35 30.47
CA ILE A 121 1.53 -49.40 29.41
C ILE A 121 1.64 -50.11 28.06
N ILE A 122 0.53 -50.10 27.33
CA ILE A 122 0.47 -50.61 25.97
C ILE A 122 0.47 -49.43 25.00
N TYR A 123 1.27 -49.55 23.96
CA TYR A 123 1.41 -48.53 22.93
C TYR A 123 0.97 -49.08 21.58
N GLY A 124 0.28 -48.25 20.79
CA GLY A 124 0.03 -48.51 19.38
C GLY A 124 1.31 -48.47 18.54
N ASN A 125 1.18 -48.83 17.27
CA ASN A 125 2.25 -48.61 16.29
C ASN A 125 2.50 -47.10 16.12
N PRO A 126 3.75 -46.67 15.93
CA PRO A 126 4.05 -45.25 15.69
C PRO A 126 3.54 -44.82 14.33
N ALA A 127 2.96 -43.62 14.26
CA ALA A 127 2.76 -42.89 13.01
C ALA A 127 3.79 -41.77 12.90
N THR A 128 4.14 -41.39 11.67
CA THR A 128 5.04 -40.27 11.40
C THR A 128 4.30 -39.20 10.61
N PHE A 129 4.53 -37.94 10.95
CA PHE A 129 4.07 -36.80 10.17
C PHE A 129 5.19 -35.77 10.05
N ASN A 130 5.29 -35.13 8.88
CA ASN A 130 6.21 -34.04 8.65
C ASN A 130 5.44 -32.75 8.80
N THR A 131 5.82 -31.91 9.75
CA THR A 131 5.37 -30.52 9.70
C THR A 131 5.89 -29.91 8.40
N THR A 132 5.03 -29.23 7.66
CA THR A 132 5.49 -28.47 6.50
C THR A 132 6.45 -27.42 7.01
N GLY A 133 7.72 -27.51 6.60
CA GLY A 133 8.52 -26.31 6.56
C GLY A 133 7.94 -25.50 5.42
N GLY A 134 6.90 -24.69 5.68
CA GLY A 134 6.51 -23.67 4.72
C GLY A 134 7.79 -22.99 4.26
N ASN A 135 8.02 -22.87 2.95
CA ASN A 135 9.20 -22.16 2.47
C ASN A 135 9.20 -20.79 3.16
N PRO A 136 10.19 -20.46 4.02
CA PRO A 136 10.12 -19.27 4.85
C PRO A 136 10.08 -18.05 3.94
N GLU A 137 8.87 -17.56 3.70
CA GLU A 137 8.61 -16.44 2.81
C GLU A 137 8.29 -15.23 3.66
N LEU A 138 9.17 -14.24 3.58
CA LEU A 138 8.97 -12.96 4.22
C LEU A 138 7.79 -12.22 3.54
N PRO A 139 7.13 -11.30 4.24
CA PRO A 139 6.11 -10.47 3.63
C PRO A 139 6.68 -9.67 2.44
N LEU A 140 5.81 -9.27 1.50
CA LEU A 140 6.18 -8.29 0.48
C LEU A 140 5.54 -6.94 0.84
N VAL A 141 6.37 -5.92 1.03
CA VAL A 141 5.93 -4.58 1.41
C VAL A 141 6.61 -3.52 0.55
N THR A 142 5.85 -2.48 0.20
CA THR A 142 6.32 -1.35 -0.61
C THR A 142 6.24 -0.06 0.19
N THR A 143 7.26 0.79 0.05
CA THR A 143 7.27 2.15 0.59
C THR A 143 6.60 3.08 -0.40
N GLY A 144 5.48 3.66 0.00
CA GLY A 144 4.65 4.54 -0.81
C GLY A 144 5.18 5.97 -0.90
N ALA A 145 4.29 6.91 -1.25
CA ALA A 145 4.63 8.31 -1.42
C ALA A 145 4.96 8.97 -0.08
N ILE A 146 5.82 10.00 -0.13
CA ILE A 146 6.07 10.91 0.98
C ILE A 146 5.33 12.20 0.66
N SER A 147 4.54 12.71 1.61
CA SER A 147 3.76 13.94 1.47
C SER A 147 3.66 14.68 2.80
N GLY A 148 3.07 15.89 2.82
CA GLY A 148 2.84 16.63 4.06
C GLY A 148 4.11 16.92 4.87
N ILE A 149 5.25 17.11 4.19
CA ILE A 149 6.53 17.41 4.83
C ILE A 149 6.46 18.85 5.37
N THR A 150 6.68 19.00 6.67
CA THR A 150 6.85 20.30 7.35
C THR A 150 8.25 20.38 7.95
N GLU A 151 8.49 21.38 8.80
CA GLU A 151 9.72 21.47 9.60
C GLU A 151 9.88 20.29 10.58
N THR A 152 8.77 19.68 11.03
CA THR A 152 8.81 18.70 12.11
C THR A 152 7.95 17.46 11.86
N THR A 153 7.28 17.37 10.71
CA THR A 153 6.39 16.27 10.36
C THR A 153 6.55 15.82 8.91
N ALA A 154 6.12 14.60 8.61
CA ALA A 154 5.94 14.09 7.25
C ALA A 154 4.94 12.92 7.27
N THR A 155 4.25 12.68 6.15
CA THR A 155 3.33 11.55 5.99
C THR A 155 3.88 10.58 4.96
N ILE A 156 3.92 9.29 5.29
CA ILE A 156 4.43 8.23 4.41
C ILE A 156 3.37 7.15 4.28
N SER A 157 3.05 6.78 3.04
CA SER A 157 2.21 5.61 2.77
C SER A 157 3.04 4.34 2.62
N GLY A 158 2.41 3.19 2.84
CA GLY A 158 2.98 1.87 2.61
C GLY A 158 1.91 0.89 2.16
N ASN A 159 2.32 -0.23 1.58
CA ASN A 159 1.40 -1.29 1.17
C ASN A 159 2.05 -2.66 1.34
N VAL A 160 1.41 -3.53 2.13
CA VAL A 160 1.77 -4.95 2.23
C VAL A 160 1.00 -5.69 1.15
N THR A 161 1.68 -6.16 0.12
CA THR A 161 1.08 -6.82 -1.06
C THR A 161 1.02 -8.33 -0.95
N ASN A 162 1.83 -8.93 -0.07
CA ASN A 162 1.81 -10.36 0.24
C ASN A 162 2.22 -10.58 1.71
N GLU A 163 1.58 -11.53 2.41
CA GLU A 163 1.96 -11.92 3.78
C GLU A 163 3.15 -12.89 3.81
N GLY A 164 3.45 -13.52 2.68
CA GLY A 164 4.45 -14.59 2.62
C GLY A 164 3.86 -15.87 3.20
N ALA A 165 4.64 -16.59 4.01
CA ALA A 165 4.26 -17.91 4.51
C ALA A 165 3.38 -17.91 5.77
N ASP A 166 3.20 -16.75 6.42
CA ASP A 166 2.35 -16.61 7.61
C ASP A 166 1.81 -15.18 7.71
N ILE A 167 0.76 -14.98 8.52
CA ILE A 167 0.09 -13.70 8.71
C ILE A 167 1.05 -12.60 9.15
N VAL A 168 0.81 -11.39 8.64
CA VAL A 168 1.59 -10.23 9.06
C VAL A 168 1.12 -9.75 10.43
N THR A 169 1.96 -9.89 11.45
CA THR A 169 1.70 -9.53 12.85
C THR A 169 2.02 -8.09 13.20
N ALA A 170 2.79 -7.38 12.35
CA ALA A 170 3.03 -5.95 12.48
C ALA A 170 3.45 -5.33 11.15
N ARG A 171 3.04 -4.07 10.90
CA ARG A 171 3.52 -3.25 9.77
C ARG A 171 3.67 -1.78 10.17
N GLY A 172 4.48 -1.04 9.43
CA GLY A 172 4.65 0.40 9.66
C GLY A 172 5.79 1.02 8.85
N ILE A 173 6.31 2.15 9.29
CA ILE A 173 7.40 2.89 8.64
C ILE A 173 8.57 3.03 9.61
N CYS A 174 9.76 2.54 9.22
CA CYS A 174 11.02 2.82 9.90
C CYS A 174 11.63 4.11 9.34
N TYR A 175 12.22 4.94 10.19
CA TYR A 175 12.81 6.21 9.78
C TYR A 175 14.06 6.59 10.61
N GLY A 176 14.95 7.38 10.02
CA GLY A 176 16.16 7.85 10.69
C GLY A 176 17.01 8.76 9.80
N THR A 177 18.05 9.37 10.37
CA THR A 177 18.96 10.26 9.63
C THR A 177 20.09 9.51 8.92
N ASN A 178 20.25 8.22 9.21
CA ASN A 178 21.18 7.33 8.53
C ASN A 178 20.42 6.47 7.49
N PRO A 179 21.07 6.10 6.37
CA PRO A 179 20.51 5.14 5.42
C PRO A 179 20.19 3.79 6.07
N SER A 180 19.30 3.05 5.43
CA SER A 180 18.79 1.74 5.83
C SER A 180 18.14 1.73 7.21
N PRO A 181 17.13 2.59 7.48
CA PRO A 181 16.39 2.54 8.73
C PRO A 181 15.72 1.17 8.88
N ALA A 182 15.71 0.65 10.10
CA ALA A 182 15.21 -0.67 10.46
C ALA A 182 14.35 -0.58 11.72
N ILE A 183 13.60 -1.65 12.02
CA ILE A 183 12.66 -1.68 13.16
C ILE A 183 13.36 -1.58 14.53
N SER A 184 14.68 -1.79 14.58
CA SER A 184 15.49 -1.57 15.78
C SER A 184 15.66 -0.08 16.14
N GLY A 185 15.35 0.83 15.22
CA GLY A 185 15.37 2.28 15.42
C GLY A 185 13.96 2.87 15.50
N PRO A 186 13.84 4.20 15.29
CA PRO A 186 12.54 4.88 15.25
C PRO A 186 11.62 4.28 14.17
N HIS A 187 10.40 3.91 14.55
CA HIS A 187 9.40 3.38 13.65
C HIS A 187 7.97 3.65 14.13
N THR A 188 7.01 3.48 13.24
CA THR A 188 5.57 3.57 13.53
C THR A 188 4.92 2.19 13.56
N ALA A 189 3.78 2.04 14.23
CA ALA A 189 2.97 0.82 14.20
C ALA A 189 1.61 1.10 13.55
N ASN A 190 1.35 0.51 12.39
CA ASN A 190 0.19 0.81 11.52
C ASN A 190 -0.69 -0.43 11.27
N GLY A 191 -0.71 -1.35 12.24
CA GLY A 191 -1.59 -2.52 12.26
C GLY A 191 -0.94 -3.81 11.78
N THR A 192 -1.78 -4.75 11.35
CA THR A 192 -1.47 -6.11 10.92
C THR A 192 -2.04 -6.38 9.53
N GLY A 193 -1.69 -7.52 8.93
CA GLY A 193 -2.25 -7.99 7.66
C GLY A 193 -1.81 -7.24 6.39
N THR A 194 -2.43 -7.60 5.26
CA THR A 194 -2.23 -6.98 3.94
C THR A 194 -2.94 -5.64 3.78
N GLY A 195 -2.57 -4.92 2.71
CA GLY A 195 -3.21 -3.70 2.26
C GLY A 195 -2.42 -2.42 2.54
N THR A 196 -3.01 -1.31 2.13
CA THR A 196 -2.42 0.02 2.25
C THR A 196 -2.51 0.56 3.66
N PHE A 197 -1.53 1.36 4.04
CA PHE A 197 -1.51 2.09 5.31
C PHE A 197 -0.79 3.43 5.13
N SER A 198 -1.00 4.34 6.08
CA SER A 198 -0.37 5.66 6.12
C SER A 198 0.11 5.95 7.54
N ALA A 199 1.27 6.58 7.66
CA ALA A 199 1.89 6.93 8.92
C ALA A 199 2.34 8.39 8.90
N GLN A 200 1.95 9.15 9.94
CA GLN A 200 2.48 10.48 10.18
C GLN A 200 3.69 10.39 11.10
N LEU A 201 4.84 10.85 10.63
CA LEU A 201 6.02 11.10 11.42
C LEU A 201 5.89 12.49 12.06
N ILE A 202 6.22 12.59 13.34
CA ILE A 202 6.15 13.81 14.13
C ILE A 202 7.44 14.01 14.92
N ASN A 203 7.65 15.21 15.46
CA ASN A 203 8.83 15.58 16.26
C ASN A 203 10.17 15.38 15.51
N LEU A 204 10.16 15.56 14.20
CA LEU A 204 11.38 15.54 13.39
C LEU A 204 12.18 16.82 13.61
N GLN A 205 13.49 16.75 13.44
CA GLN A 205 14.36 17.93 13.52
C GLN A 205 14.21 18.74 12.23
N ASN A 206 14.15 20.07 12.31
CA ASN A 206 14.08 20.94 11.13
C ASN A 206 15.36 20.84 10.27
N ASN A 207 15.25 21.11 8.97
CA ASN A 207 16.35 21.11 7.99
C ASN A 207 17.22 19.84 8.05
N THR A 208 16.60 18.68 8.25
CA THR A 208 17.29 17.41 8.50
C THR A 208 16.85 16.38 7.48
N LYS A 209 17.81 15.71 6.85
CA LYS A 209 17.55 14.62 5.92
C LYS A 209 17.17 13.34 6.67
N TYR A 210 16.05 12.75 6.29
CA TYR A 210 15.55 11.49 6.81
C TYR A 210 15.44 10.44 5.68
N TYR A 211 15.79 9.21 6.01
CA TYR A 211 15.56 8.02 5.22
C TYR A 211 14.37 7.26 5.81
N VAL A 212 13.54 6.66 4.95
CA VAL A 212 12.33 5.94 5.35
C VAL A 212 12.18 4.62 4.58
N ARG A 213 11.67 3.60 5.27
CA ARG A 213 11.32 2.28 4.69
C ARG A 213 10.06 1.76 5.35
N ALA A 214 9.09 1.32 4.56
CA ALA A 214 7.99 0.51 5.10
C ALA A 214 8.52 -0.85 5.58
N TYR A 215 7.93 -1.40 6.64
CA TYR A 215 8.25 -2.74 7.15
C TYR A 215 6.99 -3.57 7.35
N ALA A 216 7.16 -4.89 7.31
CA ALA A 216 6.14 -5.88 7.66
C ALA A 216 6.81 -7.08 8.35
N VAL A 217 6.16 -7.63 9.36
CA VAL A 217 6.67 -8.72 10.20
C VAL A 217 5.70 -9.90 10.15
N ASN A 218 6.19 -11.10 9.89
CA ASN A 218 5.49 -12.36 10.14
C ASN A 218 6.36 -13.26 11.03
N SER A 219 5.90 -14.47 11.34
CA SER A 219 6.65 -15.43 12.18
C SER A 219 8.01 -15.83 11.58
N HIS A 220 8.18 -15.69 10.27
CA HIS A 220 9.38 -16.06 9.53
C HIS A 220 10.41 -14.92 9.42
N GLY A 221 10.03 -13.67 9.71
CA GLY A 221 10.95 -12.56 9.83
C GLY A 221 10.37 -11.21 9.43
N ILE A 222 11.28 -10.28 9.09
CA ILE A 222 10.94 -8.89 8.80
C ILE A 222 11.32 -8.57 7.36
N ALA A 223 10.35 -8.08 6.60
CA ALA A 223 10.56 -7.51 5.29
C ALA A 223 10.56 -5.98 5.33
N TYR A 224 11.28 -5.39 4.38
CA TYR A 224 11.37 -3.95 4.23
C TYR A 224 11.15 -3.55 2.78
N GLY A 225 10.43 -2.46 2.58
CA GLY A 225 10.22 -1.85 1.26
C GLY A 225 11.44 -1.08 0.79
N GLN A 226 11.29 -0.49 -0.40
CA GLN A 226 12.27 0.41 -1.01
C GLN A 226 12.58 1.58 -0.06
N GLU A 227 13.85 1.92 0.06
CA GLU A 227 14.26 3.13 0.76
C GLU A 227 13.91 4.38 -0.03
N LYS A 228 13.34 5.36 0.66
CA LYS A 228 13.14 6.72 0.17
C LYS A 228 13.74 7.71 1.16
N ASN A 229 13.92 8.95 0.75
CA ASN A 229 14.41 10.00 1.63
C ASN A 229 13.70 11.32 1.37
N PHE A 230 13.65 12.17 2.40
CA PHE A 230 13.14 13.53 2.36
C PHE A 230 13.96 14.40 3.32
N THR A 231 13.87 15.72 3.21
CA THR A 231 14.49 16.65 4.16
C THR A 231 13.38 17.47 4.79
N THR A 232 13.28 17.47 6.12
CA THR A 232 12.36 18.36 6.84
C THR A 232 12.74 19.82 6.60
N GLY A 233 11.76 20.72 6.56
CA GLY A 233 12.03 22.14 6.24
C GLY A 233 12.43 22.39 4.77
N SER A 234 12.86 21.37 4.03
CA SER A 234 12.76 21.37 2.58
C SER A 234 11.38 20.81 2.23
N VAL A 235 10.42 21.69 1.96
CA VAL A 235 9.37 21.22 1.06
C VAL A 235 10.12 20.81 -0.21
N ASN A 236 10.01 19.54 -0.60
CA ASN A 236 10.21 19.14 -1.97
C ASN A 236 8.78 19.01 -2.50
N PRO A 237 8.14 20.13 -2.90
CA PRO A 237 6.83 20.05 -3.48
C PRO A 237 6.97 19.29 -4.79
N SER A 238 5.92 18.60 -5.20
CA SER A 238 5.74 18.33 -6.61
C SER A 238 5.74 19.68 -7.34
N ALA A 239 6.44 19.84 -8.47
CA ALA A 239 6.41 21.04 -9.32
C ALA A 239 5.06 21.78 -9.29
N VAL A 240 4.95 22.83 -8.48
CA VAL A 240 3.71 23.61 -8.35
C VAL A 240 3.87 24.91 -9.11
N TRP A 241 2.93 25.16 -10.02
CA TRP A 241 2.86 26.36 -10.83
C TRP A 241 1.91 27.37 -10.13
N LEU A 242 2.17 28.67 -10.24
CA LEU A 242 1.25 29.76 -9.94
C LEU A 242 0.21 29.85 -11.06
N HIS A 243 -1.07 29.63 -10.76
CA HIS A 243 -2.16 29.68 -11.75
C HIS A 243 -3.55 29.84 -11.10
N TYR A 244 -4.55 30.15 -11.93
CA TYR A 244 -5.96 30.22 -11.53
C TYR A 244 -6.84 29.13 -12.16
N ASP A 245 -6.35 28.50 -13.25
CA ASP A 245 -7.03 27.40 -13.93
C ASP A 245 -6.95 26.07 -13.15
N ASP A 246 -7.64 25.04 -13.62
CA ASP A 246 -7.62 23.69 -13.02
C ASP A 246 -6.69 22.69 -13.74
N GLY A 247 -5.91 23.16 -14.72
CA GLY A 247 -5.03 22.34 -15.55
C GLY A 247 -5.72 21.65 -16.72
N ILE A 248 -7.02 21.85 -16.91
CA ILE A 248 -7.82 21.28 -18.01
C ILE A 248 -8.29 22.44 -18.89
N ASN A 249 -8.04 22.33 -20.19
CA ASN A 249 -8.59 23.28 -21.16
C ASN A 249 -10.02 22.87 -21.53
N SER A 250 -10.97 23.79 -21.37
CA SER A 250 -12.36 23.60 -21.75
C SER A 250 -12.62 24.07 -23.18
N THR A 251 -12.28 25.33 -23.47
CA THR A 251 -12.52 25.99 -24.76
C THR A 251 -11.40 27.00 -25.02
N SER A 252 -11.60 27.91 -25.98
CA SER A 252 -10.70 29.01 -26.25
C SER A 252 -11.44 30.27 -26.69
N ILE A 253 -10.80 31.43 -26.50
CA ILE A 253 -11.36 32.77 -26.68
C ILE A 253 -10.55 33.57 -27.72
N GLY A 254 -11.24 34.44 -28.45
CA GLY A 254 -10.68 35.35 -29.46
C GLY A 254 -11.75 36.24 -30.07
N PHE A 255 -11.46 36.84 -31.23
CA PHE A 255 -12.30 37.87 -31.82
C PHE A 255 -13.00 37.40 -33.09
N THR A 256 -14.30 37.69 -33.21
CA THR A 256 -15.15 37.20 -34.31
C THR A 256 -15.17 38.09 -35.54
N GLN A 257 -15.03 39.41 -35.37
CA GLN A 257 -15.35 40.39 -36.42
C GLN A 257 -14.12 41.00 -37.12
N THR A 258 -13.00 41.14 -36.41
CA THR A 258 -11.80 41.81 -36.92
C THR A 258 -10.55 41.03 -36.53
N GLN A 259 -9.53 41.09 -37.38
CA GLN A 259 -8.19 40.71 -36.96
C GLN A 259 -7.78 41.63 -35.81
N THR A 260 -7.33 41.04 -34.70
CA THR A 260 -7.12 41.78 -33.45
C THR A 260 -5.88 41.26 -32.74
N ASP A 261 -5.06 42.19 -32.27
CA ASP A 261 -3.94 41.90 -31.37
C ASP A 261 -4.45 42.12 -29.94
N PHE A 262 -4.10 41.23 -29.03
CA PHE A 262 -4.58 41.32 -27.65
C PHE A 262 -3.65 40.62 -26.67
N ASP A 263 -3.68 41.10 -25.44
CA ASP A 263 -2.97 40.49 -24.32
C ASP A 263 -3.96 39.82 -23.37
N ILE A 264 -3.53 38.69 -22.81
CA ILE A 264 -4.17 38.07 -21.67
C ILE A 264 -3.19 38.01 -20.52
N ALA A 265 -3.67 38.08 -19.28
CA ALA A 265 -2.81 37.94 -18.13
C ALA A 265 -3.49 37.24 -16.95
N ILE A 266 -2.64 36.64 -16.11
CA ILE A 266 -2.97 36.34 -14.73
C ILE A 266 -2.20 37.28 -13.80
N ARG A 267 -2.84 37.70 -12.70
CA ARG A 267 -2.30 38.69 -11.75
C ARG A 267 -2.17 38.11 -10.35
N PHE A 268 -1.09 38.50 -9.68
CA PHE A 268 -0.80 38.17 -8.28
C PHE A 268 -0.51 39.44 -7.51
N THR A 269 -1.20 39.62 -6.37
CA THR A 269 -0.97 40.76 -5.46
C THR A 269 0.29 40.54 -4.62
N SER A 270 0.79 41.60 -3.98
CA SER A 270 1.87 41.48 -2.98
C SER A 270 1.56 40.46 -1.88
N THR A 271 0.30 40.32 -1.48
CA THR A 271 -0.13 39.30 -0.50
C THR A 271 -0.05 37.88 -1.05
N ASP A 272 -0.26 37.71 -2.36
CA ASP A 272 -0.15 36.43 -3.05
C ASP A 272 1.31 36.00 -3.23
N LEU A 273 2.21 36.97 -3.26
CA LEU A 273 3.63 36.80 -3.55
C LEU A 273 4.51 36.71 -2.30
N ILE A 274 3.98 36.95 -1.09
CA ILE A 274 4.78 37.08 0.14
C ILE A 274 5.66 35.85 0.45
N ASP A 275 5.18 34.64 0.14
CA ASP A 275 5.93 33.40 0.35
C ASP A 275 6.93 33.10 -0.79
N TYR A 276 6.92 33.91 -1.85
CA TYR A 276 7.73 33.78 -3.06
C TYR A 276 8.70 34.95 -3.24
N ASP A 277 8.85 35.82 -2.25
CA ASP A 277 9.76 36.95 -2.31
C ASP A 277 11.21 36.48 -2.58
N GLY A 278 11.83 37.04 -3.61
CA GLY A 278 13.15 36.66 -4.10
C GLY A 278 13.21 35.39 -4.95
N PHE A 279 12.07 34.76 -5.27
CA PHE A 279 12.03 33.56 -6.12
C PHE A 279 12.10 33.93 -7.59
N ASN A 280 12.64 33.04 -8.41
CA ASN A 280 12.78 33.22 -9.84
C ASN A 280 11.65 32.52 -10.60
N ILE A 281 11.03 33.23 -11.53
CA ILE A 281 10.17 32.65 -12.55
C ILE A 281 11.05 32.05 -13.64
N THR A 282 10.94 30.74 -13.86
CA THR A 282 11.83 30.02 -14.79
C THR A 282 11.12 29.32 -15.93
N LYS A 283 9.78 29.14 -15.85
CA LYS A 283 8.98 28.61 -16.95
C LYS A 283 7.57 29.20 -16.96
N VAL A 284 6.96 29.23 -18.14
CA VAL A 284 5.55 29.53 -18.35
C VAL A 284 4.91 28.35 -19.06
N ARG A 285 3.71 27.98 -18.66
CA ARG A 285 2.93 26.93 -19.31
C ARG A 285 1.58 27.50 -19.69
N PHE A 286 1.20 27.30 -20.95
CA PHE A 286 0.01 27.92 -21.51
C PHE A 286 -0.65 27.05 -22.57
N TYR A 287 -1.92 27.31 -22.85
CA TYR A 287 -2.67 26.62 -23.90
C TYR A 287 -3.08 27.60 -25.00
N VAL A 288 -2.77 27.26 -26.25
CA VAL A 288 -3.25 28.00 -27.43
C VAL A 288 -3.97 27.07 -28.40
N ALA A 289 -5.02 27.58 -29.04
CA ALA A 289 -5.93 26.79 -29.87
C ALA A 289 -6.01 27.31 -31.31
N GLY A 290 -6.25 26.40 -32.27
CA GLY A 290 -6.38 26.77 -33.67
C GLY A 290 -6.15 25.62 -34.64
N THR A 291 -6.11 25.93 -35.93
CA THR A 291 -5.80 24.97 -36.99
C THR A 291 -4.38 25.22 -37.46
N ALA A 292 -3.49 24.24 -37.32
CA ALA A 292 -2.11 24.37 -37.75
C ALA A 292 -1.98 24.38 -39.29
N PRO A 293 -1.13 25.24 -39.88
CA PRO A 293 -0.36 26.29 -39.23
C PRO A 293 -1.27 27.44 -38.78
N VAL A 294 -1.06 27.92 -37.56
CA VAL A 294 -1.82 29.06 -37.04
C VAL A 294 -1.40 30.34 -37.73
N ALA A 295 -2.33 31.29 -37.85
CA ALA A 295 -2.14 32.57 -38.51
C ALA A 295 -1.89 33.72 -37.51
N TYR A 296 -1.48 33.38 -36.30
CA TYR A 296 -1.17 34.31 -35.23
C TYR A 296 0.16 33.93 -34.57
N ASP A 297 0.83 34.94 -34.05
CA ASP A 297 2.05 34.81 -33.26
C ASP A 297 1.71 34.90 -31.77
N VAL A 298 2.57 34.31 -30.93
CA VAL A 298 2.40 34.28 -29.47
C VAL A 298 3.72 34.68 -28.82
N SER A 299 3.68 35.67 -27.94
CA SER A 299 4.78 35.99 -27.04
C SER A 299 4.35 35.79 -25.59
N VAL A 300 5.28 35.38 -24.71
CA VAL A 300 5.05 35.44 -23.25
C VAL A 300 5.39 36.84 -22.76
N THR A 301 4.65 37.37 -21.78
CA THR A 301 4.77 38.76 -21.34
C THR A 301 4.72 38.91 -19.81
N TRP A 302 5.33 39.99 -19.29
CA TRP A 302 5.33 40.33 -17.87
C TRP A 302 5.08 41.81 -17.62
N TRP A 303 4.32 42.11 -16.58
CA TRP A 303 4.19 43.44 -16.01
C TRP A 303 4.35 43.41 -14.49
N THR A 304 4.73 44.55 -13.93
CA THR A 304 4.91 44.73 -12.49
C THR A 304 4.12 45.94 -11.98
N GLY A 305 3.89 46.00 -10.68
CA GLY A 305 3.20 47.12 -10.04
C GLY A 305 1.68 47.12 -10.16
N SER A 306 1.04 48.02 -9.41
CA SER A 306 -0.43 48.14 -9.35
C SER A 306 -1.03 48.87 -10.57
N ALA A 307 -0.21 49.64 -11.27
CA ALA A 307 -0.44 50.07 -12.64
C ALA A 307 0.59 49.28 -13.47
N PRO A 308 0.17 48.36 -14.35
CA PRO A 308 1.05 47.35 -14.91
C PRO A 308 2.13 47.99 -15.79
N ASP A 309 3.33 48.12 -15.24
CA ASP A 309 4.53 48.58 -15.93
C ASP A 309 5.13 47.42 -16.70
N PHE A 310 5.21 47.55 -18.02
CA PHE A 310 5.74 46.50 -18.91
C PHE A 310 7.21 46.22 -18.61
N VAL A 311 7.54 44.94 -18.44
CA VAL A 311 8.91 44.50 -18.12
C VAL A 311 9.56 43.80 -19.29
N PHE A 312 8.86 42.87 -19.93
CA PHE A 312 9.46 41.97 -20.92
C PHE A 312 8.41 41.24 -21.76
N ASP A 313 8.77 40.99 -23.02
CA ASP A 313 8.13 40.01 -23.89
C ASP A 313 9.17 39.10 -24.56
N GLU A 314 8.75 37.88 -24.93
CA GLU A 314 9.54 37.01 -25.80
C GLU A 314 8.66 36.15 -26.70
N PHE A 315 8.98 36.17 -28.00
CA PHE A 315 8.32 35.37 -29.01
C PHE A 315 8.52 33.86 -28.79
N VAL A 316 7.42 33.12 -28.79
CA VAL A 316 7.42 31.67 -28.69
C VAL A 316 7.40 31.05 -30.08
N ALA A 317 8.56 30.56 -30.52
CA ALA A 317 8.64 29.81 -31.78
C ALA A 317 7.89 28.47 -31.66
N SER A 318 6.89 28.28 -32.53
CA SER A 318 6.15 27.01 -32.68
C SER A 318 5.49 26.49 -31.39
N PRO A 319 4.54 27.24 -30.79
CA PRO A 319 3.77 26.73 -29.66
C PRO A 319 2.97 25.48 -30.07
N ALA A 320 2.74 24.57 -29.12
CA ALA A 320 1.86 23.43 -29.33
C ALA A 320 0.42 23.93 -29.50
N ILE A 321 -0.23 23.55 -30.59
CA ILE A 321 -1.59 23.98 -30.93
C ILE A 321 -2.59 22.93 -30.46
N ASN A 322 -3.66 23.38 -29.80
CA ASN A 322 -4.64 22.53 -29.11
C ASN A 322 -3.98 21.57 -28.11
N ASN A 323 -2.91 22.05 -27.46
CA ASN A 323 -2.21 21.32 -26.40
C ASN A 323 -1.43 22.31 -25.53
N TRP A 324 -1.05 21.87 -24.33
CA TRP A 324 -0.21 22.66 -23.44
C TRP A 324 1.21 22.83 -23.98
N THR A 325 1.67 24.08 -24.02
CA THR A 325 3.07 24.46 -24.26
C THR A 325 3.74 24.75 -22.93
N THR A 326 4.94 24.21 -22.69
CA THR A 326 5.82 24.65 -21.60
C THR A 326 7.01 25.36 -22.22
N TYR A 327 7.19 26.62 -21.86
CA TYR A 327 8.19 27.52 -22.42
C TYR A 327 9.14 28.00 -21.32
N ASN A 328 10.41 28.12 -21.67
CA ASN A 328 11.47 28.60 -20.78
C ASN A 328 11.94 29.97 -21.31
N PRO A 329 11.46 31.08 -20.74
CA PRO A 329 11.89 32.42 -21.14
C PRO A 329 13.40 32.61 -20.92
N SER A 330 14.02 33.39 -21.78
CA SER A 330 15.42 33.80 -21.68
C SER A 330 15.67 34.76 -20.51
N TYR A 331 14.68 35.58 -20.17
CA TYR A 331 14.68 36.45 -19.00
C TYR A 331 14.10 35.72 -17.78
N ILE A 332 14.89 35.65 -16.71
CA ILE A 332 14.47 35.12 -15.42
C ILE A 332 14.06 36.30 -14.55
N HIS A 333 12.76 36.46 -14.34
CA HIS A 333 12.23 37.50 -13.45
C HIS A 333 12.31 37.02 -11.99
N GLN A 334 12.90 37.84 -11.12
CA GLN A 334 12.89 37.60 -9.67
C GLN A 334 11.68 38.33 -9.08
N ILE A 335 10.85 37.59 -8.35
CA ILE A 335 9.65 38.09 -7.69
C ILE A 335 10.05 39.06 -6.57
N ASP A 336 9.53 40.27 -6.63
CA ASP A 336 9.51 41.24 -5.54
C ASP A 336 8.10 41.24 -4.93
N ALA A 337 7.97 40.74 -3.69
CA ALA A 337 6.67 40.67 -3.03
C ALA A 337 6.14 42.02 -2.54
N SER A 338 6.88 43.12 -2.71
CA SER A 338 6.41 44.48 -2.41
C SER A 338 5.52 45.05 -3.51
N GLU A 339 5.53 44.46 -4.71
CA GLU A 339 4.73 44.87 -5.86
C GLU A 339 3.73 43.77 -6.29
N GLU A 340 3.04 44.02 -7.39
CA GLU A 340 2.20 43.02 -8.05
C GLU A 340 2.92 42.44 -9.26
N LEU A 341 2.59 41.20 -9.60
CA LEU A 341 3.12 40.51 -10.77
C LEU A 341 1.97 40.15 -11.71
N TRP A 342 2.18 40.41 -12.99
CA TRP A 342 1.26 40.05 -14.06
C TRP A 342 2.03 39.22 -15.09
N VAL A 343 1.46 38.09 -15.46
CA VAL A 343 2.08 37.15 -16.41
C VAL A 343 1.08 36.87 -17.49
N GLY A 344 1.50 37.01 -18.75
CA GLY A 344 0.57 37.00 -19.86
C GLY A 344 1.06 36.31 -21.11
N LEU A 345 0.17 36.31 -22.09
CA LEU A 345 0.48 36.08 -23.48
C LEU A 345 0.06 37.30 -24.29
N TRP A 346 0.91 37.70 -25.23
CA TRP A 346 0.57 38.63 -26.29
C TRP A 346 0.29 37.84 -27.56
N ILE A 347 -0.91 37.96 -28.09
CA ILE A 347 -1.36 37.27 -29.29
C ILE A 347 -1.47 38.28 -30.42
N VAL A 348 -0.67 38.08 -31.47
CA VAL A 348 -0.51 39.04 -32.56
C VAL A 348 -1.04 38.45 -33.86
N GLY A 349 -1.81 39.25 -34.60
CA GLY A 349 -2.30 38.92 -35.93
C GLY A 349 -3.45 37.94 -35.97
N ALA A 350 -4.14 37.66 -34.85
CA ALA A 350 -5.24 36.70 -34.79
C ALA A 350 -6.37 37.09 -35.76
N PRO A 351 -6.63 36.31 -36.83
CA PRO A 351 -7.67 36.65 -37.81
C PRO A 351 -9.07 36.65 -37.19
N ALA A 352 -9.98 37.39 -37.82
CA ALA A 352 -11.40 37.35 -37.47
C ALA A 352 -11.95 35.92 -37.50
N GLY A 353 -12.66 35.52 -36.45
CA GLY A 353 -13.25 34.18 -36.30
C GLY A 353 -12.28 33.12 -35.77
N THR A 354 -11.12 33.53 -35.24
CA THR A 354 -10.18 32.63 -34.56
C THR A 354 -10.19 32.86 -33.05
N TYR A 355 -9.93 31.78 -32.29
CA TYR A 355 -10.04 31.76 -30.83
C TYR A 355 -8.75 31.18 -30.22
N PRO A 356 -7.66 31.96 -30.19
CA PRO A 356 -6.34 31.44 -29.87
C PRO A 356 -6.09 31.18 -28.38
N ALA A 357 -6.74 31.89 -27.44
CA ALA A 357 -6.41 31.83 -26.03
C ALA A 357 -7.20 30.74 -25.28
N GLY A 358 -6.54 29.71 -24.75
CA GLY A 358 -7.21 28.62 -24.00
C GLY A 358 -7.74 29.05 -22.63
N VAL A 359 -8.86 28.47 -22.22
CA VAL A 359 -9.52 28.75 -20.94
C VAL A 359 -10.08 27.49 -20.25
N ASP A 360 -10.17 27.52 -18.91
CA ASP A 360 -10.77 26.45 -18.10
C ASP A 360 -12.32 26.44 -18.18
N GLU A 361 -12.99 25.58 -17.40
CA GLU A 361 -14.45 25.56 -17.29
C GLU A 361 -15.02 26.67 -16.37
N GLY A 362 -14.15 27.51 -15.80
CA GLY A 362 -14.52 28.51 -14.83
C GLY A 362 -14.90 27.94 -13.45
N PRO A 363 -15.55 28.75 -12.61
CA PRO A 363 -15.79 30.18 -12.80
C PRO A 363 -14.48 30.99 -12.78
N ALA A 364 -14.49 32.16 -13.40
CA ALA A 364 -13.39 33.10 -13.40
C ALA A 364 -13.08 33.60 -11.99
N VAL A 365 -11.83 33.99 -11.79
CA VAL A 365 -11.42 34.84 -10.68
C VAL A 365 -11.22 36.25 -11.21
N SER A 366 -12.31 37.03 -11.24
CA SER A 366 -12.34 38.36 -11.87
C SER A 366 -11.19 39.26 -11.42
N TYR A 367 -10.52 39.91 -12.38
CA TYR A 367 -9.34 40.76 -12.21
C TYR A 367 -8.05 40.03 -11.79
N PHE A 368 -8.06 38.70 -11.81
CA PHE A 368 -6.90 37.89 -11.44
C PHE A 368 -6.61 36.79 -12.43
N GLY A 369 -7.60 35.96 -12.77
CA GLY A 369 -7.45 34.83 -13.68
C GLY A 369 -7.91 35.09 -15.11
N ASP A 370 -8.56 36.23 -15.36
CA ASP A 370 -9.37 36.49 -16.55
C ASP A 370 -9.08 37.86 -17.20
N LEU A 371 -7.89 38.42 -16.97
CA LEU A 371 -7.55 39.75 -17.45
C LEU A 371 -7.28 39.76 -18.95
N ILE A 372 -7.84 40.74 -19.65
CA ILE A 372 -7.64 40.96 -21.08
C ILE A 372 -7.32 42.44 -21.36
N SER A 373 -6.43 42.69 -22.31
CA SER A 373 -6.15 44.00 -22.89
C SER A 373 -6.21 43.94 -24.41
N THR A 374 -6.67 45.02 -25.03
CA THR A 374 -6.75 45.18 -26.50
C THR A 374 -6.00 46.43 -26.97
N ASP A 375 -5.14 46.96 -26.11
CA ASP A 375 -4.36 48.18 -26.31
C ASP A 375 -2.94 47.99 -25.79
N ASP A 376 -2.32 46.87 -26.16
CA ASP A 376 -0.92 46.51 -25.87
C ASP A 376 -0.58 46.56 -24.37
N GLY A 377 -1.51 46.10 -23.53
CA GLY A 377 -1.37 46.09 -22.08
C GLY A 377 -1.52 47.45 -21.40
N GLU A 378 -1.95 48.51 -22.09
CA GLU A 378 -2.20 49.83 -21.46
C GLU A 378 -3.40 49.78 -20.49
N THR A 379 -4.50 49.14 -20.89
CA THR A 379 -5.69 48.97 -20.05
C THR A 379 -6.13 47.51 -19.95
N TRP A 380 -6.51 47.11 -18.73
CA TRP A 380 -6.88 45.74 -18.42
C TRP A 380 -8.30 45.67 -17.87
N ASP A 381 -9.12 44.87 -18.52
CA ASP A 381 -10.48 44.55 -18.11
C ASP A 381 -10.55 43.08 -17.64
N ALA A 382 -11.40 42.80 -16.67
CA ALA A 382 -11.76 41.41 -16.34
C ALA A 382 -12.77 40.91 -17.37
N LEU A 383 -12.44 39.84 -18.09
CA LEU A 383 -13.27 39.29 -19.16
C LEU A 383 -14.68 38.95 -18.64
N SER A 384 -14.77 38.34 -17.47
CA SER A 384 -16.04 37.97 -16.82
C SER A 384 -16.90 39.18 -16.42
N ILE A 385 -16.30 40.35 -16.24
CA ILE A 385 -17.02 41.59 -15.93
C ILE A 385 -17.48 42.27 -17.21
N ALA A 386 -16.60 42.33 -18.22
CA ALA A 386 -16.91 42.98 -19.48
C ALA A 386 -17.92 42.17 -20.32
N ASN A 387 -17.85 40.84 -20.22
CA ASN A 387 -18.82 39.92 -20.79
C ASN A 387 -19.16 38.82 -19.75
N PRO A 388 -20.27 38.96 -19.01
CA PRO A 388 -20.69 37.98 -17.98
C PRO A 388 -20.99 36.57 -18.49
N ASP A 389 -21.09 36.38 -19.81
CA ASP A 389 -21.23 35.06 -20.41
C ASP A 389 -19.86 34.34 -20.60
N LEU A 390 -18.76 35.04 -20.33
CA LEU A 390 -17.37 34.55 -20.39
C LEU A 390 -16.74 34.47 -19.00
N ASP A 391 -17.20 33.50 -18.21
CA ASP A 391 -16.79 33.28 -16.82
C ASP A 391 -15.66 32.25 -16.70
N TYR A 392 -14.53 32.48 -17.38
CA TYR A 392 -13.41 31.53 -17.43
C TYR A 392 -12.09 32.13 -16.93
N ASN A 393 -11.17 31.28 -16.47
CA ASN A 393 -9.78 31.64 -16.24
C ASN A 393 -8.92 31.25 -17.45
N TRP A 394 -7.90 32.06 -17.75
CA TRP A 394 -6.90 31.71 -18.73
C TRP A 394 -6.14 30.44 -18.32
N ASN A 395 -5.96 29.50 -19.26
CA ASN A 395 -5.06 28.37 -19.08
C ASN A 395 -3.60 28.85 -19.20
N LEU A 396 -3.13 29.48 -18.13
CA LEU A 396 -1.80 30.08 -18.01
C LEU A 396 -1.25 29.80 -16.62
N GLN A 397 -0.01 29.32 -16.57
CA GLN A 397 0.65 28.85 -15.35
C GLN A 397 2.11 29.28 -15.32
N VAL A 398 2.63 29.58 -14.13
CA VAL A 398 3.96 30.16 -13.95
C VAL A 398 4.77 29.34 -12.96
N TYR A 399 5.96 28.90 -13.35
CA TYR A 399 6.80 28.05 -12.52
C TYR A 399 7.87 28.86 -11.79
N VAL A 400 7.86 28.79 -10.45
CA VAL A 400 8.74 29.56 -9.57
C VAL A 400 9.73 28.67 -8.82
N THR A 401 10.97 29.14 -8.67
CA THR A 401 12.07 28.40 -8.01
C THR A 401 12.91 29.35 -7.18
N ASN A 402 13.39 28.93 -6.01
CA ASN A 402 14.38 29.74 -5.27
C ASN A 402 15.83 29.51 -5.73
N GLU A 403 16.76 30.29 -5.16
CA GLU A 403 18.21 30.21 -5.42
C GLU A 403 18.83 28.82 -5.22
N LYS A 404 18.16 27.93 -4.47
CA LYS A 404 18.61 26.55 -4.21
C LYS A 404 17.91 25.52 -5.11
N GLY A 405 17.06 25.96 -6.04
CA GLY A 405 16.24 25.08 -6.88
C GLY A 405 15.14 24.34 -6.12
N MET A 406 14.80 24.77 -4.89
CA MET A 406 13.66 24.23 -4.16
C MET A 406 12.39 24.96 -4.61
N GLU A 407 11.35 24.19 -4.84
CA GLU A 407 10.00 24.70 -5.09
C GLU A 407 9.32 24.91 -3.72
N ILE A 408 8.31 25.78 -3.63
CA ILE A 408 7.46 25.95 -2.43
C ILE A 408 6.03 25.49 -2.78
N PRO A 409 5.30 24.83 -1.87
CA PRO A 409 3.94 24.42 -2.13
C PRO A 409 3.07 25.67 -2.25
N LEU A 410 2.40 25.80 -3.39
CA LEU A 410 1.63 26.98 -3.76
C LEU A 410 0.14 26.81 -3.46
N LYS A 411 -0.45 27.92 -3.04
CA LYS A 411 -1.88 28.09 -2.80
C LYS A 411 -2.60 28.06 -4.15
N THR A 412 -3.33 26.98 -4.45
CA THR A 412 -4.30 27.04 -5.54
C THR A 412 -5.31 28.14 -5.19
N TYR A 413 -5.37 29.21 -5.97
CA TYR A 413 -6.27 30.34 -5.71
C TYR A 413 -7.76 30.01 -5.92
N SER A 414 -8.10 28.72 -6.05
CA SER A 414 -9.45 28.14 -6.07
C SER A 414 -10.42 28.75 -5.05
N SER A 415 -9.93 29.16 -3.87
CA SER A 415 -10.77 29.82 -2.83
C SER A 415 -11.35 31.18 -3.24
N ARG A 416 -10.86 31.81 -4.32
CA ARG A 416 -11.39 33.07 -4.87
C ARG A 416 -12.47 32.87 -5.94
N ARG A 417 -12.77 31.63 -6.32
CA ARG A 417 -13.82 31.31 -7.30
C ARG A 417 -15.18 31.78 -6.77
N THR A 418 -15.86 32.64 -7.53
CA THR A 418 -17.25 33.03 -7.25
C THR A 418 -18.21 31.90 -7.65
N SER A 419 -19.48 31.95 -7.24
CA SER A 419 -20.44 30.88 -7.57
C SER A 419 -20.64 30.75 -9.09
N HIS A 420 -20.40 29.55 -9.61
CA HIS A 420 -20.58 29.17 -11.01
C HIS A 420 -21.97 29.53 -11.54
N LYS A 421 -22.02 30.29 -12.64
CA LYS A 421 -23.22 30.40 -13.47
C LYS A 421 -23.03 29.41 -14.64
N PRO A 422 -23.87 28.36 -14.75
CA PRO A 422 -23.75 27.43 -15.87
C PRO A 422 -24.14 28.17 -17.15
N ILE A 423 -23.25 28.18 -18.14
CA ILE A 423 -23.47 28.87 -19.40
C ILE A 423 -23.39 27.87 -20.56
N SER A 424 -24.32 28.02 -21.51
CA SER A 424 -24.59 27.09 -22.61
C SER A 424 -23.50 27.08 -23.67
N SER A 425 -23.32 25.92 -24.31
CA SER A 425 -22.30 25.57 -25.30
C SER A 425 -22.33 26.31 -26.66
N ASN A 426 -22.93 27.50 -26.77
CA ASN A 426 -23.10 28.22 -28.04
C ASN A 426 -23.06 29.74 -27.85
N ILE A 427 -21.93 30.30 -27.44
CA ILE A 427 -21.78 31.76 -27.43
C ILE A 427 -20.74 32.12 -28.50
N ASN A 428 -21.22 32.80 -29.53
CA ASN A 428 -20.39 33.61 -30.40
C ASN A 428 -20.22 34.95 -29.68
N ASP A 429 -19.03 35.21 -29.15
CA ASP A 429 -18.82 36.23 -28.12
C ASP A 429 -18.85 37.67 -28.64
N ASN A 430 -19.58 38.53 -27.92
CA ASN A 430 -19.40 39.98 -27.97
C ASN A 430 -18.25 40.35 -27.03
N MET A 431 -17.01 40.24 -27.53
CA MET A 431 -15.82 40.78 -26.85
C MET A 431 -15.93 42.30 -26.64
N PRO A 432 -15.22 42.88 -25.65
CA PRO A 432 -15.02 44.32 -25.57
C PRO A 432 -14.50 44.85 -26.92
N SER A 433 -15.02 46.01 -27.36
CA SER A 433 -14.57 46.61 -28.61
C SER A 433 -13.07 46.93 -28.53
N ALA A 434 -12.29 46.41 -29.48
CA ALA A 434 -10.87 46.71 -29.60
C ALA A 434 -10.66 48.24 -29.60
N LYS A 435 -9.81 48.73 -28.69
CA LYS A 435 -9.42 50.13 -28.67
C LYS A 435 -8.34 50.35 -29.74
N PRO A 436 -8.30 51.52 -30.40
CA PRO A 436 -7.25 51.79 -31.38
C PRO A 436 -5.87 51.84 -30.69
N HIS A 437 -4.91 51.08 -31.24
CA HIS A 437 -3.49 51.15 -30.87
C HIS A 437 -2.95 52.59 -31.03
N LYS A 438 -2.06 53.01 -30.13
CA LYS A 438 -1.38 54.32 -30.21
C LYS A 438 -0.17 54.31 -31.13
#